data_AF-A0AAW9K993-F1
#
_entry.id   AF-A0AAW9K993-F1
#
_cell.length_a   1.000
_cell.length_b   1.000
_cell.length_c   1.000
_cell.angle_alpha   90.00
_cell.angle_beta   90.00
_cell.angle_gamma   90.00
#
_symmetry.space_group_name_H-M   'P 1'
#
loop_
_entity.id
_entity.type
_entity.pdbx_description
1 polymer ?
#
loop_
_entity_poly.entity_id
_entity_poly.type
_entity_poly.pdbx_seq_one_letter_code
_entity_poly.pdbx_strand_id
1 'polypeptide(L)' 'MEKNQGLKSVMAVILGLIAGAILMVIMGFNPVEGYEYLFKGGLMNLERIGNTIATATPLVLTGLSVAFAFKTGLFN' A
#
# COMPACT_ATOMS: atom_id res chain seq x y z
N MET A 1 18.80 15.89 -6.86
CA MET A 1 17.79 14.93 -6.38
C MET A 1 16.69 15.74 -5.72
N GLU A 2 15.45 15.70 -6.21
CA GLU A 2 14.37 16.50 -5.63
C GLU A 2 14.22 16.19 -4.12
N LYS A 3 14.29 17.22 -3.28
CA LYS A 3 14.25 17.09 -1.81
C LYS A 3 12.91 16.53 -1.28
N ASN A 4 11.89 16.39 -2.15
CA ASN A 4 10.50 16.08 -1.79
C ASN A 4 10.02 14.68 -2.26
N GLN A 5 10.89 13.82 -2.81
CA GLN A 5 10.43 12.52 -3.35
C GLN A 5 9.78 11.62 -2.28
N GLY A 6 10.37 11.52 -1.09
CA GLY A 6 9.79 10.74 0.02
C GLY A 6 8.43 11.28 0.47
N LEU A 7 8.27 12.60 0.50
CA LEU A 7 7.01 13.26 0.83
C LEU A 7 5.92 12.90 -0.19
N LYS A 8 6.24 12.91 -1.49
CA LYS A 8 5.30 12.51 -2.55
C LYS A 8 4.82 11.06 -2.37
N SER A 9 5.73 10.13 -2.06
CA SER A 9 5.37 8.72 -1.82
C SER A 9 4.46 8.55 -0.60
N VAL A 10 4.76 9.22 0.51
CA VAL A 10 3.92 9.16 1.72
C VAL A 10 2.54 9.76 1.44
N MET A 11 2.47 10.89 0.72
CA MET A 11 1.20 11.49 0.32
C MET A 11 0.38 10.55 -0.57
N ALA A 12 1.00 9.84 -1.52
CA ALA A 12 0.31 8.87 -2.36
C ALA A 12 -0.30 7.73 -1.54
N VAL A 13 0.42 7.22 -0.53
CA VAL A 13 -0.11 6.20 0.39
C VAL A 13 -1.31 6.74 1.18
N ILE A 14 -1.21 7.95 1.74
CA ILE A 14 -2.31 8.58 2.49
C ILE A 14 -3.54 8.76 1.60
N LEU A 15 -3.36 9.26 0.37
CA LEU A 15 -4.46 9.43 -0.58
C LEU A 15 -5.11 8.09 -0.95
N GLY A 16 -4.32 7.03 -1.11
CA GLY A 16 -4.82 5.68 -1.34
C GLY A 16 -5.66 5.16 -0.17
N LEU A 17 -5.23 5.41 1.07
CA LEU A 17 -6.04 5.13 2.25
C LEU A 17 -7.34 5.94 2.21
N ILE A 18 -7.30 7.26 2.05
CA ILE A 18 -8.52 8.09 1.98
C ILE A 18 -9.49 7.60 0.90
N ALA A 19 -9.00 7.26 -0.29
CA ALA A 19 -9.82 6.70 -1.37
C ALA A 19 -10.48 5.37 -0.95
N GLY A 20 -9.75 4.48 -0.28
CA GLY A 20 -10.31 3.26 0.31
C GLY A 20 -11.36 3.54 1.38
N ALA A 21 -11.16 4.56 2.22
CA ALA A 21 -12.12 4.97 3.23
C ALA A 21 -13.43 5.47 2.61
N ILE A 22 -13.32 6.32 1.58
CA ILE A 22 -14.47 6.81 0.82
C ILE A 22 -15.23 5.63 0.20
N LEU A 23 -14.52 4.68 -0.41
CA LEU A 23 -15.14 3.48 -0.97
C LEU A 23 -15.91 2.67 0.08
N MET A 24 -15.33 2.46 1.26
CA MET A 24 -16.01 1.76 2.35
C MET A 24 -17.28 2.47 2.80
N VAL A 25 -17.25 3.81 2.93
CA VAL A 25 -18.45 4.60 3.26
C VAL A 25 -19.52 4.45 2.19
N ILE A 26 -19.16 4.53 0.91
CA ILE A 26 -20.11 4.36 -0.21
C ILE A 26 -20.77 2.98 -0.18
N MET A 27 -20.01 1.95 0.22
CA MET A 27 -20.52 0.58 0.37
C MET A 27 -21.31 0.35 1.68
N GLY A 28 -21.44 1.37 2.54
CA GLY A 28 -22.17 1.27 3.82
C GLY A 28 -21.37 0.63 4.96
N PHE A 29 -20.05 0.48 4.81
CA PHE A 29 -19.17 -0.06 5.85
C PHE A 29 -18.48 1.06 6.65
N ASN A 30 -18.15 0.80 7.91
CA ASN A 30 -17.35 1.70 8.73
C ASN A 30 -15.85 1.58 8.35
N PRO A 31 -15.21 2.65 7.84
CA PRO A 31 -13.80 2.59 7.44
C PRO A 31 -12.85 2.32 8.59
N VAL A 32 -13.16 2.82 9.80
CA VAL A 32 -12.32 2.64 10.99
C VAL A 32 -12.26 1.15 11.33
N GLU A 33 -13.41 0.50 11.38
CA GLU A 33 -13.51 -0.93 11.62
C GLU A 33 -12.85 -1.75 10.49
N GLY A 34 -13.06 -1.35 9.23
CA GLY A 34 -12.40 -1.97 8.08
C GLY A 34 -10.87 -1.92 8.16
N TYR A 35 -10.31 -0.79 8.59
CA TYR A 35 -8.86 -0.68 8.81
C TYR A 35 -8.38 -1.43 10.05
N GLU A 36 -9.15 -1.49 11.13
CA GLU A 36 -8.82 -2.39 12.24
C GLU A 36 -8.69 -3.84 11.76
N TYR A 37 -9.57 -4.27 10.85
CA TYR A 37 -9.49 -5.60 10.26
C TYR A 37 -8.29 -5.81 9.34
N LEU A 38 -7.68 -4.78 8.75
CA LEU A 38 -6.40 -4.95 8.05
C LEU A 38 -5.31 -5.43 9.03
N PHE A 39 -5.22 -4.79 10.20
CA PHE A 39 -4.22 -5.15 11.21
C PHE A 39 -4.53 -6.46 11.89
N LYS A 40 -5.78 -6.65 12.34
CA LYS A 40 -6.24 -7.92 12.93
C LYS A 40 -6.13 -9.07 11.90
N GLY A 41 -6.36 -8.76 10.64
CA GLY A 41 -6.34 -9.68 9.52
C GLY A 41 -4.95 -10.16 9.12
N GLY A 42 -3.95 -9.29 9.19
CA GLY A 42 -2.59 -9.59 8.76
C GLY A 42 -1.61 -9.93 9.88
N LEU A 43 -1.78 -9.38 11.10
CA LEU A 43 -0.69 -9.32 12.09
C LEU A 43 -0.93 -10.07 13.40
N MET A 44 -2.09 -10.73 13.59
CA MET A 44 -2.48 -11.29 14.88
C MET A 44 -1.68 -12.54 15.30
N ASN A 45 -1.05 -13.25 14.37
CA ASN A 45 -0.22 -14.42 14.68
C ASN A 45 0.90 -14.58 13.65
N LEU A 46 1.87 -15.45 13.97
CA LEU A 46 3.07 -15.64 13.16
C LEU A 46 2.77 -16.16 11.75
N GLU A 47 1.77 -17.04 11.61
CA GLU A 47 1.34 -17.57 10.31
C GLU A 47 0.77 -16.46 9.42
N ARG A 48 -0.11 -15.62 9.96
CA ARG A 48 -0.73 -14.50 9.22
C ARG A 48 0.30 -13.44 8.83
N ILE A 49 1.27 -13.17 9.69
CA ILE A 49 2.40 -12.29 9.35
C ILE A 49 3.20 -12.90 8.21
N GLY A 50 3.52 -14.20 8.29
CA GLY A 50 4.21 -14.94 7.23
C GLY A 50 3.47 -14.86 5.89
N ASN A 51 2.16 -15.14 5.90
CA ASN A 51 1.30 -15.05 4.71
C ASN A 51 1.22 -13.63 4.16
N THR A 52 1.16 -12.63 5.03
CA THR A 52 1.14 -11.21 4.64
C THR A 52 2.44 -10.83 3.94
N ILE A 53 3.60 -11.17 4.51
CA ILE A 53 4.91 -10.89 3.92
C ILE A 53 5.07 -11.68 2.60
N ALA A 54 4.72 -12.96 2.58
CA ALA A 54 4.80 -13.80 1.39
C ALA A 54 3.99 -13.21 0.22
N THR A 55 2.83 -12.63 0.51
CA THR A 55 1.97 -11.98 -0.50
C THR A 55 2.45 -10.57 -0.86
N ALA A 56 2.90 -9.79 0.13
CA ALA A 56 3.32 -8.40 -0.08
C ALA A 56 4.65 -8.29 -0.84
N THR A 57 5.59 -9.21 -0.59
CA THR A 57 6.93 -9.19 -1.19
C THR A 57 6.90 -9.10 -2.72
N PRO A 58 6.19 -9.98 -3.47
CA PRO A 58 6.15 -9.88 -4.93
C PRO A 58 5.49 -8.59 -5.42
N LEU A 59 4.49 -8.05 -4.71
CA LEU A 59 3.85 -6.77 -5.06
C LEU A 59 4.84 -5.61 -4.92
N VAL A 60 5.61 -5.59 -3.82
CA VAL A 60 6.66 -4.58 -3.59
C VAL A 60 7.74 -4.67 -4.68
N LEU A 61 8.21 -5.89 -5.00
CA LEU A 61 9.21 -6.08 -6.06
C LEU A 61 8.69 -5.67 -7.44
N THR A 62 7.40 -5.87 -7.70
CA THR A 62 6.75 -5.41 -8.93
C THR A 62 6.69 -3.89 -9.02
N GLY A 63 6.33 -3.21 -7.93
CA GLY A 63 6.39 -1.74 -7.89
C GLY A 63 7.82 -1.21 -8.06
N LEU A 64 8.78 -1.89 -7.42
CA LEU A 64 10.20 -1.54 -7.50
C LEU A 64 10.78 -1.72 -8.91
N SER A 65 10.39 -2.79 -9.63
CA SER A 65 10.86 -3.02 -11.00
C SER A 65 10.38 -1.93 -11.96
N VAL A 66 9.11 -1.52 -11.85
CA VAL A 66 8.56 -0.42 -12.64
C VAL A 66 9.25 0.90 -12.29
N ALA A 67 9.42 1.20 -11.01
CA ALA A 67 10.14 2.40 -10.57
C ALA A 67 11.59 2.43 -11.08
N PHE A 68 12.26 1.27 -11.11
CA PHE A 68 13.59 1.13 -11.68
C PHE A 68 13.60 1.40 -13.19
N ALA A 69 12.66 0.82 -13.95
CA ALA A 69 12.57 1.01 -15.40
C ALA A 69 12.31 2.47 -15.80
N PHE A 70 11.46 3.20 -15.06
CA PHE A 70 11.28 4.64 -15.26
C PHE A 70 12.54 5.43 -14.90
N LYS A 71 13.28 5.01 -13.87
CA LYS A 71 14.51 5.71 -13.47
C LYS A 71 15.66 5.52 -14.46
N THR A 72 15.70 4.41 -15.18
CA THR A 72 16.69 4.16 -16.25
C THR A 72 16.27 4.71 -17.62
N GLY A 73 15.09 5.31 -17.74
CA GLY A 73 14.60 5.88 -19.00
C GLY A 73 14.16 4.82 -20.03
N LEU A 74 13.90 3.59 -19.58
CA LEU A 74 13.41 2.51 -20.44
C LEU A 74 11.99 2.79 -20.96
N PHE A 75 11.23 3.55 -20.18
CA PHE A 75 9.93 4.11 -20.56
C PHE A 75 10.08 5.63 -20.59
N ASN A 76 10.03 6.19 -21.80
CA ASN A 76 10.04 7.63 -22.09
C ASN A 76 8.67 8.05 -22.61
#